data_AF-A0A2Y6EBG1-F1
#
_entry.id   AF-A0A2Y6EBG1-F1
#
_cell.length_a   1.000
_cell.length_b   1.000
_cell.length_c   1.000
_cell.angle_alpha   90.00
_cell.angle_beta   90.00
_cell.angle_gamma   90.00
#
_symmetry.space_group_name_H-M   'P 1'
#
loop_
_entity.id
_entity.type
_entity.pdbx_description
1 polymer ?
#
loop_
_entity_poly.entity_id
_entity_poly.type
_entity_poly.pdbx_seq_one_letter_code
_entity_poly.pdbx_strand_id
1 'polypeptide(L)'
;MYLTDNIIKLSNKIGQRVYTVVSEMSIEAWITKEPQPFVYRRSGAYQKLTIGSDWGQLFDCAWMRVYGKRPADKFRHKLVALVDIGGEGLIVDKNGSPICGITNKASSYGVPPDKPGKWVVDLSLVSENDEVEFWIDAACNDLFGYVTNGGIITDVHIATRNQLLKSLYYDIEVLFDWINDGQKFESIHPKGITPEQFIAKRSERTDEIISTLEYIDNTLITFSNEEIIKCQIAIQSIINKNNNPSEFRIMATGHAHLDIAWMWPLREGRRKAIRTFATALANIEKYPDYIFGASQYQLFHWIKKDYPYFFEKLKKQIAAGRFELQGCFWVECDLNLVSGESLIRQIMHGTRFTLQNFSKKINYVWQPDVFGFPATLPQILKKSGINYIASQKLSQNKINKFNNYLFRWQGLDGSEILMHNFPEDTYDSRARARSLEYIEQNYNEKEICPYALMVYGVGDGGAGPGEEHIERLTRIRNIDGLPHVDFSRVDKFFTYADAFRESLPIISGELYFEAHQGCFTSESATKAHNRNMENKLHDAEFGDAANLLI
;
A
#
# COMPACT_ATOMS: atom_id res chain seq x y z
N MET A 1 -4.59 26.92 18.82
CA MET A 1 -3.46 27.28 19.70
C MET A 1 -2.20 26.89 18.95
N TYR A 2 -1.11 27.66 18.99
CA TYR A 2 0.16 27.16 18.45
C TYR A 2 0.68 26.11 19.43
N LEU A 3 0.99 24.90 18.93
CA LEU A 3 1.70 23.92 19.75
C LEU A 3 3.08 24.46 20.10
N THR A 4 3.59 24.10 21.27
CA THR A 4 4.97 24.41 21.62
C THR A 4 5.92 23.64 20.68
N ASP A 5 7.07 24.25 20.35
CA ASP A 5 8.13 23.60 19.55
C ASP A 5 8.56 22.25 20.13
N ASN A 6 8.42 22.07 21.45
CA ASN A 6 8.77 20.85 22.16
C ASN A 6 7.84 19.69 21.80
N ILE A 7 6.52 19.91 21.74
CA ILE A 7 5.54 18.89 21.35
C ILE A 7 5.75 18.49 19.89
N ILE A 8 6.02 19.46 19.01
CA ILE A 8 6.29 19.21 17.58
C ILE A 8 7.52 18.32 17.40
N LYS A 9 8.54 18.48 18.24
CA LYS A 9 9.78 17.69 18.19
C LYS A 9 9.71 16.37 18.94
N LEU A 10 8.68 16.13 19.77
CA LEU A 10 8.59 14.96 20.66
C LEU A 10 8.64 13.63 19.89
N SER A 11 7.86 13.51 18.81
CA SER A 11 7.85 12.31 17.96
C SER A 11 9.25 12.01 17.39
N ASN A 12 9.99 13.02 16.95
CA ASN A 12 11.36 12.86 16.44
C ASN A 12 12.34 12.47 17.55
N LYS A 13 12.24 13.10 18.75
CA LYS A 13 13.08 12.75 19.92
C LYS A 13 12.95 11.26 20.27
N ILE A 14 11.73 10.72 20.23
CA ILE A 14 11.46 9.31 20.54
C ILE A 14 11.89 8.41 19.39
N GLY A 15 11.54 8.75 18.14
CA GLY A 15 11.89 7.99 16.94
C GLY A 15 13.39 7.67 16.84
N GLN A 16 14.23 8.69 17.08
CA GLN A 16 15.69 8.58 17.06
C GLN A 16 16.27 7.59 18.08
N ARG A 17 15.51 7.25 19.12
CA ARG A 17 15.93 6.37 20.22
C ARG A 17 15.32 4.97 20.14
N VAL A 18 14.49 4.69 19.13
CA VAL A 18 13.88 3.36 18.94
C VAL A 18 14.94 2.31 18.64
N TYR A 19 15.98 2.68 17.89
CA TYR A 19 17.05 1.79 17.48
C TYR A 19 18.39 2.24 18.05
N THR A 20 19.18 1.28 18.54
CA THR A 20 20.56 1.53 19.00
C THR A 20 21.51 0.58 18.30
N VAL A 21 22.46 1.13 17.53
CA VAL A 21 23.47 0.34 16.81
C VAL A 21 24.36 -0.39 17.82
N VAL A 22 24.55 -1.69 17.59
CA VAL A 22 25.35 -2.57 18.46
C VAL A 22 26.45 -3.32 17.71
N SER A 23 26.38 -3.40 16.38
CA SER A 23 27.43 -4.01 15.56
C SER A 23 27.37 -3.52 14.11
N GLU A 24 28.51 -3.50 13.43
CA GLU A 24 28.58 -3.19 12.00
C GLU A 24 28.33 -4.44 11.15
N MET A 25 27.84 -4.25 9.93
CA MET A 25 27.72 -5.29 8.92
C MET A 25 28.55 -4.92 7.69
N SER A 26 28.91 -5.94 6.91
CA SER A 26 29.57 -5.77 5.61
C SER A 26 28.57 -5.93 4.47
N ILE A 27 28.82 -5.22 3.37
CA ILE A 27 28.02 -5.29 2.15
C ILE A 27 28.92 -5.41 0.91
N GLU A 28 28.59 -6.37 0.05
CA GLU A 28 29.22 -6.61 -1.24
C GLU A 28 28.15 -6.62 -2.31
N ALA A 29 28.43 -6.06 -3.50
CA ALA A 29 27.47 -5.95 -4.59
C ALA A 29 28.01 -6.50 -5.90
N TRP A 30 27.11 -7.06 -6.72
CA TRP A 30 27.36 -7.45 -8.11
C TRP A 30 26.40 -6.67 -9.01
N ILE A 31 26.90 -5.60 -9.62
CA ILE A 31 26.10 -4.60 -10.33
C ILE A 31 25.92 -5.01 -11.81
N THR A 32 24.72 -4.80 -12.32
CA THR A 32 24.26 -5.18 -13.66
C THR A 32 23.29 -4.13 -14.22
N LYS A 33 23.17 -4.03 -15.54
CA LYS A 33 22.18 -3.14 -16.18
C LYS A 33 20.77 -3.72 -16.22
N GLU A 34 20.68 -5.06 -16.20
CA GLU A 34 19.43 -5.80 -16.30
C GLU A 34 19.34 -6.80 -15.14
N PRO A 35 18.15 -6.99 -14.55
CA PRO A 35 17.97 -7.83 -13.37
C PRO A 35 18.34 -9.28 -13.68
N GLN A 36 19.04 -9.91 -12.75
CA GLN A 36 19.49 -11.28 -12.88
C GLN A 36 18.72 -12.20 -11.93
N PRO A 37 18.34 -13.42 -12.34
CA PRO A 37 17.86 -14.44 -11.42
C PRO A 37 18.89 -14.73 -10.31
N PHE A 38 18.42 -15.16 -9.12
CA PHE A 38 19.28 -15.42 -7.95
C PHE A 38 20.42 -16.44 -8.22
N VAL A 39 20.22 -17.39 -9.12
CA VAL A 39 21.28 -18.32 -9.55
C VAL A 39 22.50 -17.61 -10.15
N TYR A 40 22.29 -16.43 -10.76
CA TYR A 40 23.33 -15.59 -11.34
C TYR A 40 23.69 -14.38 -10.44
N ARG A 41 23.37 -14.42 -9.14
CA ARG A 41 23.61 -13.30 -8.20
C ARG A 41 25.05 -12.80 -8.07
N ARG A 42 26.02 -13.49 -8.69
CA ARG A 42 27.44 -13.10 -8.70
C ARG A 42 27.98 -12.79 -10.11
N SER A 43 27.13 -12.65 -11.13
CA SER A 43 27.57 -12.46 -12.52
C SER A 43 27.90 -11.01 -12.89
N GLY A 44 27.56 -10.04 -12.03
CA GLY A 44 27.76 -8.61 -12.28
C GLY A 44 29.17 -8.09 -11.94
N ALA A 45 29.37 -6.79 -12.17
CA ALA A 45 30.58 -6.10 -11.76
C ALA A 45 30.65 -6.08 -10.21
N TYR A 46 31.66 -6.75 -9.66
CA TYR A 46 31.84 -6.84 -8.22
C TYR A 46 32.34 -5.52 -7.63
N GLN A 47 31.72 -5.10 -6.53
CA GLN A 47 32.15 -3.96 -5.73
C GLN A 47 31.96 -4.27 -4.24
N LYS A 48 32.98 -3.99 -3.44
CA LYS A 48 32.84 -3.95 -1.98
C LYS A 48 32.35 -2.55 -1.60
N LEU A 49 31.19 -2.48 -0.93
CA LEU A 49 30.55 -1.21 -0.60
C LEU A 49 30.81 -0.85 0.88
N THR A 50 30.82 0.45 1.16
CA THR A 50 30.83 1.02 2.51
C THR A 50 29.76 2.11 2.61
N ILE A 51 29.42 2.53 3.83
CA ILE A 51 28.59 3.72 4.03
C ILE A 51 29.21 4.90 3.28
N GLY A 52 28.39 5.66 2.55
CA GLY A 52 28.78 6.73 1.64
C GLY A 52 29.13 6.28 0.22
N SER A 53 29.21 4.99 -0.07
CA SER A 53 29.42 4.49 -1.44
C SER A 53 28.16 4.70 -2.28
N ASP A 54 28.32 5.19 -3.50
CA ASP A 54 27.30 5.14 -4.55
C ASP A 54 27.52 3.89 -5.41
N TRP A 55 26.49 3.08 -5.62
CA TRP A 55 26.60 1.79 -6.32
C TRP A 55 25.98 1.78 -7.73
N GLY A 56 25.27 2.81 -8.16
CA GLY A 56 24.57 2.73 -9.45
C GLY A 56 23.88 3.99 -9.94
N GLN A 57 23.47 3.94 -11.20
CA GLN A 57 22.62 4.95 -11.84
C GLN A 57 21.16 4.49 -11.89
N LEU A 58 20.25 5.39 -12.25
CA LEU A 58 18.82 5.10 -12.37
C LEU A 58 18.56 3.77 -13.12
N PHE A 59 17.87 2.85 -12.45
CA PHE A 59 17.52 1.50 -12.90
C PHE A 59 18.67 0.48 -13.04
N ASP A 60 19.88 0.81 -12.59
CA ASP A 60 20.90 -0.20 -12.36
C ASP A 60 20.40 -1.21 -11.32
N CYS A 61 20.77 -2.46 -11.52
CA CYS A 61 20.37 -3.58 -10.69
C CYS A 61 21.61 -4.14 -9.98
N ALA A 62 21.45 -4.62 -8.75
CA ALA A 62 22.54 -5.33 -8.09
C ALA A 62 21.99 -6.48 -7.26
N TRP A 63 22.73 -7.57 -7.21
CA TRP A 63 22.62 -8.48 -6.08
C TRP A 63 23.60 -8.03 -5.01
N MET A 64 23.10 -7.79 -3.80
CA MET A 64 23.92 -7.38 -2.67
C MET A 64 23.92 -8.46 -1.59
N ARG A 65 25.10 -8.86 -1.13
CA ARG A 65 25.26 -9.75 0.02
C ARG A 65 25.52 -8.90 1.24
N VAL A 66 24.68 -9.03 2.25
CA VAL A 66 24.84 -8.35 3.54
C VAL A 66 25.11 -9.39 4.61
N TYR A 67 26.20 -9.22 5.35
CA TYR A 67 26.63 -10.21 6.33
C TYR A 67 27.34 -9.60 7.53
N GLY A 68 27.28 -10.29 8.66
CA GLY A 68 27.87 -9.85 9.92
C GLY A 68 27.72 -10.90 11.02
N LYS A 69 28.15 -10.56 12.23
CA LYS A 69 28.00 -11.43 13.41
C LYS A 69 27.12 -10.76 14.44
N ARG A 70 26.17 -11.51 14.99
CA ARG A 70 25.39 -11.06 16.14
C ARG A 70 26.34 -10.80 17.32
N PRO A 71 26.14 -9.71 18.09
CA PRO A 71 26.88 -9.51 19.33
C PRO A 71 26.60 -10.66 20.31
N ALA A 72 27.58 -11.00 21.14
CA ALA A 72 27.44 -12.04 22.14
C ALA A 72 26.37 -11.67 23.21
N ASP A 73 25.31 -12.49 23.30
CA ASP A 73 24.32 -12.61 24.37
C ASP A 73 23.11 -11.63 24.50
N LYS A 74 22.06 -12.15 25.16
CA LYS A 74 20.74 -11.65 25.67
C LYS A 74 19.71 -10.96 24.77
N PHE A 75 20.03 -10.48 23.56
CA PHE A 75 19.09 -9.68 22.77
C PHE A 75 18.60 -10.31 21.47
N ARG A 76 18.82 -11.62 21.23
CA ARG A 76 18.62 -12.28 19.93
C ARG A 76 17.27 -11.95 19.24
N HIS A 77 16.18 -11.96 20.00
CA HIS A 77 14.81 -11.67 19.52
C HIS A 77 14.46 -10.17 19.37
N LYS A 78 15.39 -9.28 19.71
CA LYS A 78 15.22 -7.81 19.67
C LYS A 78 16.14 -7.15 18.65
N LEU A 79 16.91 -7.94 17.88
CA LEU A 79 17.85 -7.42 16.91
C LEU A 79 17.21 -7.22 15.54
N VAL A 80 17.56 -6.11 14.92
CA VAL A 80 17.19 -5.75 13.54
C VAL A 80 18.44 -5.41 12.76
N ALA A 81 18.40 -5.56 11.43
CA ALA A 81 19.35 -4.93 10.54
C ALA A 81 18.77 -3.60 10.04
N LEU A 82 19.54 -2.53 10.17
CA LEU A 82 19.25 -1.24 9.54
C LEU A 82 20.00 -1.24 8.20
N VAL A 83 19.24 -1.24 7.10
CA VAL A 83 19.78 -1.36 5.74
C VAL A 83 19.12 -0.32 4.85
N ASP A 84 19.89 0.69 4.46
CA ASP A 84 19.49 1.67 3.45
C ASP A 84 20.55 1.73 2.36
N ILE A 85 20.11 1.32 1.16
CA ILE A 85 20.94 1.20 -0.02
C ILE A 85 20.73 2.37 -1.01
N GLY A 86 19.98 3.42 -0.65
CA GLY A 86 19.69 4.53 -1.57
C GLY A 86 18.77 4.15 -2.74
N GLY A 87 18.12 2.98 -2.68
CA GLY A 87 17.16 2.51 -3.66
C GLY A 87 16.16 1.50 -3.07
N GLU A 88 15.37 0.89 -3.92
CA GLU A 88 14.43 -0.18 -3.56
C GLU A 88 15.12 -1.55 -3.54
N GLY A 89 14.70 -2.47 -2.69
CA GLY A 89 15.31 -3.81 -2.61
C GLY A 89 14.35 -4.92 -2.20
N LEU A 90 14.54 -6.14 -2.72
CA LEU A 90 13.91 -7.35 -2.17
C LEU A 90 14.92 -8.09 -1.30
N ILE A 91 14.64 -8.22 0.00
CA ILE A 91 15.40 -9.10 0.88
C ILE A 91 15.01 -10.54 0.58
N VAL A 92 16.02 -11.39 0.38
CA VAL A 92 15.87 -12.83 0.20
C VAL A 92 16.80 -13.60 1.13
N ASP A 93 16.42 -14.83 1.48
CA ASP A 93 17.29 -15.73 2.24
C ASP A 93 18.50 -16.19 1.41
N LYS A 94 19.39 -16.98 2.02
CA LYS A 94 20.57 -17.56 1.35
C LYS A 94 20.27 -18.42 0.11
N ASN A 95 19.02 -18.86 -0.06
CA ASN A 95 18.54 -19.68 -1.17
C ASN A 95 17.78 -18.86 -2.23
N GLY A 96 17.57 -17.56 -2.01
CA GLY A 96 16.83 -16.69 -2.92
C GLY A 96 15.32 -16.65 -2.64
N SER A 97 14.86 -17.16 -1.49
CA SER A 97 13.44 -17.10 -1.13
C SER A 97 13.06 -15.68 -0.68
N PRO A 98 12.02 -15.05 -1.26
CA PRO A 98 11.56 -13.71 -0.88
C PRO A 98 11.13 -13.62 0.59
N ILE A 99 11.54 -12.54 1.28
CA ILE A 99 11.21 -12.25 2.68
C ILE A 99 10.39 -10.97 2.79
N CYS A 100 10.96 -9.82 2.43
CA CYS A 100 10.27 -8.53 2.45
C CYS A 100 10.97 -7.53 1.52
N GLY A 101 10.28 -6.44 1.18
CA GLY A 101 10.87 -5.30 0.47
C GLY A 101 11.52 -4.30 1.42
N ILE A 102 12.51 -3.57 0.92
CA ILE A 102 13.05 -2.37 1.56
C ILE A 102 12.92 -1.15 0.66
N THR A 103 12.74 0.01 1.29
CA THR A 103 12.65 1.34 0.64
C THR A 103 13.62 2.29 1.34
N ASN A 104 14.34 3.07 0.54
CA ASN A 104 15.36 4.00 0.99
C ASN A 104 14.81 5.14 1.87
N LYS A 105 15.62 5.67 2.78
CA LYS A 105 15.19 6.76 3.70
C LYS A 105 14.98 8.10 2.99
N ALA A 106 15.62 8.30 1.84
CA ALA A 106 15.49 9.49 1.01
C ALA A 106 14.28 9.43 0.06
N SER A 107 13.41 8.42 0.21
CA SER A 107 12.24 8.27 -0.63
C SER A 107 11.33 9.49 -0.50
N SER A 108 10.78 9.92 -1.62
CA SER A 108 9.79 11.00 -1.65
C SER A 108 8.50 10.70 -0.90
N TYR A 109 8.22 9.41 -0.66
CA TYR A 109 7.11 8.95 0.17
C TYR A 109 7.52 8.69 1.63
N GLY A 110 8.82 8.70 1.92
CA GLY A 110 9.41 8.21 3.16
C GLY A 110 8.91 8.92 4.40
N VAL A 111 8.73 8.14 5.47
CA VAL A 111 8.78 8.66 6.83
C VAL A 111 10.19 9.26 7.03
N PRO A 112 10.37 10.40 7.73
CA PRO A 112 11.69 10.97 7.99
C PRO A 112 12.73 9.92 8.42
N PRO A 113 14.02 10.05 8.00
CA PRO A 113 15.09 9.05 8.16
C PRO A 113 15.33 8.56 9.60
N ASP A 114 14.81 9.28 10.59
CA ASP A 114 14.95 9.07 12.01
C ASP A 114 13.76 8.36 12.67
N LYS A 115 12.87 7.75 11.88
CA LYS A 115 11.66 7.05 12.34
C LYS A 115 11.67 5.57 11.94
N PRO A 116 10.84 4.70 12.54
CA PRO A 116 10.65 3.35 12.02
C PRO A 116 10.16 3.39 10.56
N GLY A 117 10.78 2.60 9.68
CA GLY A 117 10.45 2.58 8.26
C GLY A 117 10.90 1.31 7.55
N LYS A 118 10.67 1.26 6.24
CA LYS A 118 10.93 0.08 5.39
C LYS A 118 12.43 -0.14 5.08
N TRP A 119 13.35 0.34 5.91
CA TRP A 119 14.79 0.02 5.89
C TRP A 119 15.20 -0.85 7.09
N VAL A 120 14.24 -1.24 7.94
CA VAL A 120 14.46 -2.06 9.13
C VAL A 120 14.06 -3.50 8.82
N VAL A 121 15.03 -4.40 8.84
CA VAL A 121 14.83 -5.84 8.60
C VAL A 121 14.88 -6.58 9.93
N ASP A 122 13.82 -7.28 10.30
CA ASP A 122 13.82 -8.10 11.51
C ASP A 122 14.76 -9.30 11.34
N LEU A 123 15.78 -9.41 12.19
CA LEU A 123 16.80 -10.44 12.00
C LEU A 123 16.26 -11.86 12.23
N SER A 124 15.12 -12.00 12.92
CA SER A 124 14.45 -13.31 13.07
C SER A 124 13.93 -13.86 11.74
N LEU A 125 13.71 -13.01 10.73
CA LEU A 125 13.21 -13.42 9.42
C LEU A 125 14.31 -13.94 8.48
N VAL A 126 15.57 -13.55 8.72
CA VAL A 126 16.69 -13.77 7.78
C VAL A 126 17.76 -14.73 8.29
N SER A 127 17.97 -14.85 9.60
CA SER A 127 18.94 -15.80 10.15
C SER A 127 18.61 -16.19 11.59
N GLU A 128 18.64 -17.48 11.89
CA GLU A 128 18.52 -17.97 13.27
C GLU A 128 19.88 -18.12 13.97
N ASN A 129 21.00 -18.01 13.23
CA ASN A 129 22.36 -18.28 13.70
C ASN A 129 23.08 -17.02 14.20
N ASP A 130 24.23 -17.21 14.84
CA ASP A 130 25.11 -16.12 15.28
C ASP A 130 25.70 -15.37 14.08
N GLU A 131 25.85 -16.07 12.95
CA GLU A 131 26.17 -15.45 11.66
C GLU A 131 24.87 -14.97 11.01
N VAL A 132 24.86 -13.68 10.65
CA VAL A 132 23.78 -13.06 9.89
C VAL A 132 24.23 -12.99 8.45
N GLU A 133 23.45 -13.56 7.53
CA GLU A 133 23.65 -13.42 6.09
C GLU A 133 22.30 -13.40 5.38
N PHE A 134 22.10 -12.42 4.51
CA PHE A 134 21.00 -12.37 3.55
C PHE A 134 21.44 -11.65 2.28
N TRP A 135 20.58 -11.74 1.26
CA TRP A 135 20.81 -11.12 -0.04
C TRP A 135 19.73 -10.09 -0.36
N ILE A 136 20.06 -9.11 -1.20
CA ILE A 136 19.15 -8.07 -1.65
C ILE A 136 19.15 -8.05 -3.18
N ASP A 137 17.98 -8.20 -3.80
CA ASP A 137 17.76 -7.83 -5.20
C ASP A 137 17.51 -6.32 -5.26
N ALA A 138 18.56 -5.53 -5.46
CA ALA A 138 18.58 -4.09 -5.37
C ALA A 138 18.27 -3.42 -6.72
N ALA A 139 17.48 -2.35 -6.68
CA ALA A 139 17.12 -1.52 -7.82
C ALA A 139 17.46 -0.05 -7.50
N CYS A 140 18.30 0.59 -8.32
CA CYS A 140 18.75 1.95 -8.10
C CYS A 140 17.68 2.93 -8.58
N ASN A 141 16.60 3.02 -7.81
CA ASN A 141 15.49 3.92 -8.01
C ASN A 141 14.69 4.05 -6.70
N ASP A 142 13.98 5.15 -6.55
CA ASP A 142 12.91 5.37 -5.60
C ASP A 142 11.63 4.67 -6.05
N LEU A 143 10.63 4.68 -5.18
CA LEU A 143 9.31 4.12 -5.40
C LEU A 143 8.66 4.61 -6.71
N PHE A 144 8.91 5.84 -7.13
CA PHE A 144 8.29 6.46 -8.31
C PHE A 144 9.20 6.56 -9.55
N GLY A 145 10.25 5.73 -9.63
CA GLY A 145 11.03 5.57 -10.88
C GLY A 145 12.06 6.67 -11.16
N TYR A 146 12.56 7.36 -10.13
CA TYR A 146 13.69 8.29 -10.21
C TYR A 146 14.69 8.00 -9.08
N VAL A 147 15.77 8.75 -8.94
CA VAL A 147 16.72 8.60 -7.82
C VAL A 147 16.83 9.95 -7.10
N THR A 148 16.59 9.99 -5.78
CA THR A 148 16.65 11.23 -4.99
C THR A 148 18.09 11.63 -4.66
N ASN A 149 18.87 10.71 -4.08
CA ASN A 149 20.20 10.98 -3.51
C ASN A 149 21.28 10.01 -4.01
N GLY A 150 21.20 9.55 -5.26
CA GLY A 150 22.04 8.46 -5.78
C GLY A 150 21.70 7.10 -5.16
N GLY A 151 22.39 6.05 -5.59
CA GLY A 151 22.40 4.75 -4.91
C GLY A 151 23.33 4.80 -3.69
N ILE A 152 23.21 5.79 -2.82
CA ILE A 152 24.14 5.98 -1.71
C ILE A 152 23.75 5.06 -0.54
N ILE A 153 24.69 4.23 -0.10
CA ILE A 153 24.55 3.43 1.11
C ILE A 153 24.65 4.33 2.35
N THR A 154 23.60 4.40 3.17
CA THR A 154 23.57 5.25 4.37
C THR A 154 23.57 4.44 5.66
N ASP A 155 23.05 3.20 5.64
CA ASP A 155 22.97 2.34 6.82
C ASP A 155 23.23 0.88 6.45
N VAL A 156 24.15 0.23 7.17
CA VAL A 156 24.34 -1.25 7.13
C VAL A 156 24.82 -1.73 8.51
N HIS A 157 23.88 -1.85 9.45
CA HIS A 157 24.20 -2.12 10.86
C HIS A 157 23.26 -3.15 11.50
N ILE A 158 23.73 -3.82 12.55
CA ILE A 158 22.87 -4.50 13.52
C ILE A 158 22.52 -3.52 14.63
N ALA A 159 21.23 -3.40 14.95
CA ALA A 159 20.73 -2.58 16.03
C ALA A 159 19.81 -3.38 16.97
N THR A 160 19.73 -2.95 18.24
CA THR A 160 18.65 -3.37 19.14
C THR A 160 17.41 -2.50 18.88
N ARG A 161 16.22 -3.09 19.04
CA ARG A 161 14.93 -2.39 18.97
C ARG A 161 14.34 -2.25 20.36
N ASN A 162 14.13 -1.02 20.83
CA ASN A 162 13.35 -0.75 22.03
C ASN A 162 11.86 -0.78 21.70
N GLN A 163 11.21 -1.91 22.00
CA GLN A 163 9.79 -2.12 21.69
C GLN A 163 8.87 -1.18 22.47
N LEU A 164 9.21 -0.80 23.70
CA LEU A 164 8.41 0.12 24.51
C LEU A 164 8.43 1.52 23.89
N LEU A 165 9.61 2.04 23.52
CA LEU A 165 9.73 3.32 22.83
C LEU A 165 9.05 3.32 21.47
N LYS A 166 9.15 2.22 20.73
CA LYS A 166 8.46 2.08 19.43
C LYS A 166 6.95 2.14 19.58
N SER A 167 6.39 1.46 20.59
CA SER A 167 4.96 1.54 20.87
C SER A 167 4.55 2.95 21.24
N LEU A 168 5.29 3.59 22.15
CA LEU A 168 5.04 4.96 22.59
C LEU A 168 5.15 5.98 21.44
N TYR A 169 6.08 5.77 20.51
CA TYR A 169 6.22 6.57 19.30
C TYR A 169 4.94 6.58 18.48
N TYR A 170 4.36 5.41 18.19
CA TYR A 170 3.11 5.33 17.42
C TYR A 170 1.90 5.84 18.20
N ASP A 171 1.89 5.65 19.53
CA ASP A 171 0.84 6.22 20.38
C ASP A 171 0.81 7.76 20.27
N ILE A 172 1.98 8.40 20.37
CA ILE A 172 2.12 9.85 20.24
C ILE A 172 1.85 10.32 18.82
N GLU A 173 2.32 9.59 17.81
CA GLU A 173 2.15 9.96 16.41
C GLU A 173 0.67 10.02 16.00
N VAL A 174 -0.14 9.05 16.47
CA VAL A 174 -1.59 9.05 16.25
C VAL A 174 -2.26 10.25 16.90
N LEU A 175 -1.93 10.55 18.17
CA LEU A 175 -2.51 11.69 18.88
C LEU A 175 -2.09 13.03 18.29
N PHE A 176 -0.83 13.14 17.85
CA PHE A 176 -0.30 14.32 17.21
C PHE A 176 -0.96 14.57 15.85
N ASP A 177 -1.16 13.53 15.04
CA ASP A 177 -1.89 13.64 13.77
C ASP A 177 -3.35 14.04 13.99
N TRP A 178 -4.01 13.51 15.02
CA TRP A 178 -5.41 13.82 15.30
C TRP A 178 -5.64 15.29 15.68
N ILE A 179 -4.78 15.89 16.51
CA ILE A 179 -4.93 17.29 16.89
C ILE A 179 -4.51 18.26 15.77
N ASN A 180 -3.85 17.80 14.72
CA ASN A 180 -3.41 18.63 13.60
C ASN A 180 -4.60 19.02 12.69
N ASP A 181 -4.97 20.30 12.72
CA ASP A 181 -5.97 20.98 11.88
C ASP A 181 -5.38 21.50 10.56
N GLY A 182 -4.13 21.15 10.25
CA GLY A 182 -3.48 21.52 8.99
C GLY A 182 -4.35 21.15 7.78
N GLN A 183 -5.02 22.17 7.21
CA GLN A 183 -5.89 22.03 6.06
C GLN A 183 -5.05 21.83 4.80
N LYS A 184 -4.75 20.57 4.48
CA LYS A 184 -4.73 19.97 3.14
C LYS A 184 -4.03 18.62 3.22
N PHE A 185 -4.60 17.60 2.56
CA PHE A 185 -3.83 16.45 2.13
C PHE A 185 -2.84 16.98 1.07
N GLU A 186 -1.56 17.15 1.38
CA GLU A 186 -0.58 17.27 0.30
C GLU A 186 -0.63 15.95 -0.50
N SER A 187 -1.20 16.04 -1.70
CA SER A 187 -0.92 15.12 -2.79
C SER A 187 0.60 14.97 -2.89
N ILE A 188 1.09 13.74 -3.04
CA ILE A 188 2.51 13.43 -3.25
C ILE A 188 3.05 14.37 -4.34
N HIS A 189 3.78 15.41 -3.95
CA HIS A 189 4.40 16.32 -4.90
C HIS A 189 5.82 15.82 -5.14
N PRO A 190 6.27 15.63 -6.40
CA PRO A 190 7.62 15.15 -6.73
C PRO A 190 8.77 16.05 -6.26
N LYS A 191 8.49 17.15 -5.55
CA LYS A 191 9.48 18.18 -5.16
C LYS A 191 9.62 18.37 -3.65
N GLY A 192 9.19 17.38 -2.86
CA GLY A 192 9.42 17.34 -1.41
C GLY A 192 8.29 17.95 -0.58
N ILE A 193 8.38 17.70 0.73
CA ILE A 193 7.40 18.10 1.76
C ILE A 193 7.61 19.58 2.09
N THR A 194 6.59 20.41 1.92
CA THR A 194 6.63 21.79 2.43
C THR A 194 6.33 21.77 3.93
N PRO A 195 7.10 22.48 4.80
CA PRO A 195 6.78 22.51 6.23
C PRO A 195 5.40 23.15 6.47
N GLU A 196 4.43 22.35 6.92
CA GLU A 196 3.10 22.82 7.28
C GLU A 196 3.15 23.73 8.52
N GLN A 197 2.32 24.78 8.52
CA GLN A 197 1.99 25.50 9.75
C GLN A 197 1.05 24.62 10.57
N PHE A 198 1.49 24.21 11.77
CA PHE A 198 0.69 23.39 12.66
C PHE A 198 -0.41 24.23 13.32
N ILE A 199 -1.67 23.92 13.03
CA ILE A 199 -2.83 24.54 13.68
C ILE A 199 -3.49 23.42 14.50
N ALA A 200 -3.72 23.61 15.79
CA ALA A 200 -4.45 22.61 16.58
C ALA A 200 -5.97 22.84 16.47
N LYS A 201 -6.73 21.76 16.23
CA LYS A 201 -8.20 21.77 16.37
C LYS A 201 -8.54 22.18 17.80
N ARG A 202 -9.66 22.88 18.02
CA ARG A 202 -10.11 23.26 19.37
C ARG A 202 -11.32 22.45 19.79
N SER A 203 -11.13 21.57 20.76
CA SER A 203 -12.16 20.86 21.51
C SER A 203 -11.62 20.47 22.90
N GLU A 204 -12.50 20.11 23.83
CA GLU A 204 -12.10 19.56 25.13
C GLU A 204 -11.19 18.33 24.96
N ARG A 205 -11.47 17.52 23.94
CA ARG A 205 -10.68 16.33 23.59
C ARG A 205 -9.27 16.70 23.11
N THR A 206 -9.12 17.72 22.27
CA THR A 206 -7.79 18.14 21.83
C THR A 206 -6.98 18.77 22.96
N ASP A 207 -7.63 19.48 23.89
CA ASP A 207 -6.96 20.06 25.06
C ASP A 207 -6.46 18.96 26.02
N GLU A 208 -7.23 17.89 26.22
CA GLU A 208 -6.81 16.68 26.96
C GLU A 208 -5.58 16.02 26.31
N ILE A 209 -5.59 15.88 24.97
CA ILE A 209 -4.47 15.32 24.22
C ILE A 209 -3.22 16.19 24.37
N ILE A 210 -3.33 17.51 24.17
CA ILE A 210 -2.21 18.45 24.29
C ILE A 210 -1.61 18.37 25.69
N SER A 211 -2.44 18.41 26.74
CA SER A 211 -1.99 18.31 28.14
C SER A 211 -1.23 17.00 28.40
N THR A 212 -1.68 15.91 27.79
CA THR A 212 -1.03 14.60 27.90
C THR A 212 0.30 14.56 27.15
N LEU A 213 0.39 15.15 25.96
CA LEU A 213 1.65 15.28 25.22
C LEU A 213 2.68 16.13 25.97
N GLU A 214 2.24 17.21 26.62
CA GLU A 214 3.10 18.04 27.49
C GLU A 214 3.59 17.26 28.72
N TYR A 215 2.71 16.48 29.36
CA TYR A 215 3.10 15.59 30.46
C TYR A 215 4.19 14.59 30.03
N ILE A 216 4.06 14.02 28.83
CA ILE A 216 5.04 13.06 28.30
C ILE A 216 6.38 13.73 28.03
N ASP A 217 6.41 14.89 27.36
CA ASP A 217 7.67 15.60 27.09
C ASP A 217 8.40 15.96 28.39
N ASN A 218 7.64 16.33 29.45
CA ASN A 218 8.19 16.60 30.78
C ASN A 218 8.65 15.34 31.54
N THR A 219 8.09 14.17 31.21
CA THR A 219 8.40 12.90 31.90
C THR A 219 9.56 12.14 31.24
N LEU A 220 9.70 12.22 29.91
CA LEU A 220 10.74 11.55 29.14
C LEU A 220 12.08 12.30 29.18
N ILE A 221 12.72 12.32 30.35
CA ILE A 221 14.01 12.98 30.55
C ILE A 221 15.17 12.02 30.20
N THR A 222 15.14 10.81 30.77
CA THR A 222 16.22 9.83 30.65
C THR A 222 15.89 8.68 29.69
N PHE A 223 14.63 8.57 29.26
CA PHE A 223 14.09 7.47 28.46
C PHE A 223 14.24 6.11 29.16
N SER A 224 14.15 6.11 30.49
CA SER A 224 14.15 4.86 31.27
C SER A 224 12.86 4.05 31.02
N ASN A 225 12.91 2.73 31.20
CA ASN A 225 11.71 1.89 31.07
C ASN A 225 10.58 2.35 32.00
N GLU A 226 10.90 2.87 33.19
CA GLU A 226 9.92 3.39 34.13
C GLU A 226 9.22 4.65 33.59
N GLU A 227 9.98 5.60 33.04
CA GLU A 227 9.42 6.81 32.41
C GLU A 227 8.54 6.44 31.20
N ILE A 228 9.01 5.52 30.36
CA ILE A 228 8.27 5.07 29.17
C ILE A 228 6.94 4.43 29.58
N ILE A 229 6.94 3.55 30.59
CA ILE A 229 5.71 2.92 31.09
C ILE A 229 4.75 3.96 31.68
N LYS A 230 5.24 4.94 32.44
CA LYS A 230 4.40 6.05 32.94
C LYS A 230 3.73 6.82 31.81
N CYS A 231 4.49 7.14 30.75
CA CYS A 231 3.96 7.83 29.57
C CYS A 231 2.92 6.99 28.82
N GLN A 232 3.17 5.68 28.67
CA GLN A 232 2.20 4.76 28.08
C GLN A 232 0.91 4.71 28.88
N ILE A 233 0.97 4.61 30.21
CA ILE A 233 -0.22 4.62 31.07
C ILE A 233 -1.02 5.91 30.88
N ALA A 234 -0.36 7.07 30.82
CA ALA A 234 -1.01 8.35 30.60
C ALA A 234 -1.77 8.38 29.25
N ILE A 235 -1.15 7.95 28.16
CA ILE A 235 -1.78 7.86 26.84
C ILE A 235 -2.93 6.86 26.81
N GLN A 236 -2.77 5.71 27.44
CA GLN A 236 -3.79 4.66 27.43
C GLN A 236 -5.11 5.14 28.05
N SER A 237 -5.07 6.15 28.93
CA SER A 237 -6.28 6.81 29.43
C SER A 237 -7.06 7.59 28.37
N ILE A 238 -6.41 7.99 27.28
CA ILE A 238 -7.02 8.64 26.11
C ILE A 238 -7.45 7.59 25.08
N ILE A 239 -6.56 6.65 24.73
CA ILE A 239 -6.79 5.66 23.65
C ILE A 239 -7.85 4.62 24.03
N ASN A 240 -7.90 4.18 25.30
CA ASN A 240 -8.86 3.16 25.74
C ASN A 240 -10.24 3.71 26.11
N LYS A 241 -10.45 5.03 26.01
CA LYS A 241 -11.81 5.56 26.01
C LYS A 241 -12.45 5.10 24.72
N ASN A 242 -13.27 4.07 24.82
CA ASN A 242 -13.96 3.51 23.68
C ASN A 242 -15.22 4.33 23.38
N ASN A 243 -15.51 4.54 22.10
CA ASN A 243 -16.80 5.09 21.70
C ASN A 243 -17.95 4.18 22.17
N ASN A 244 -19.09 4.79 22.46
CA ASN A 244 -20.36 4.07 22.33
C ASN A 244 -20.50 3.60 20.88
N PRO A 245 -21.01 2.39 20.60
CA PRO A 245 -21.04 1.87 19.23
C PRO A 245 -21.78 2.85 18.31
N SER A 246 -21.03 3.59 17.49
CA SER A 246 -21.57 4.36 16.38
C SER A 246 -22.16 3.37 15.38
N GLU A 247 -23.30 3.71 14.79
CA GLU A 247 -23.86 2.90 13.71
C GLU A 247 -22.93 2.92 12.49
N PHE A 248 -22.24 4.05 12.25
CA PHE A 248 -21.32 4.22 11.14
C PHE A 248 -19.98 3.49 11.36
N ARG A 249 -19.59 2.68 10.37
CA ARG A 249 -18.40 1.81 10.41
C ARG A 249 -17.56 1.97 9.15
N ILE A 250 -16.27 2.19 9.37
CA ILE A 250 -15.27 2.22 8.31
C ILE A 250 -14.60 0.85 8.19
N MET A 251 -14.59 0.30 6.99
CA MET A 251 -13.99 -0.98 6.64
C MET A 251 -12.66 -0.73 5.94
N ALA A 252 -11.56 -0.84 6.68
CA ALA A 252 -10.22 -0.55 6.19
C ALA A 252 -9.62 -1.76 5.46
N THR A 253 -9.32 -1.61 4.17
CA THR A 253 -8.68 -2.64 3.35
C THR A 253 -7.28 -2.20 2.92
N GLY A 254 -6.29 -3.06 3.15
CA GLY A 254 -4.92 -2.80 2.72
C GLY A 254 -4.80 -3.00 1.21
N HIS A 255 -4.22 -2.04 0.50
CA HIS A 255 -4.04 -2.09 -0.94
C HIS A 255 -2.65 -1.58 -1.36
N ALA A 256 -2.18 -2.07 -2.50
CA ALA A 256 -1.00 -1.56 -3.18
C ALA A 256 -1.31 -1.44 -4.66
N HIS A 257 -1.80 -0.28 -5.08
CA HIS A 257 -1.88 0.01 -6.50
C HIS A 257 -0.45 -0.03 -7.07
N LEU A 258 -0.27 -0.76 -8.16
CA LEU A 258 1.02 -0.94 -8.82
C LEU A 258 0.81 -0.82 -10.31
N ASP A 259 1.25 0.29 -10.89
CA ASP A 259 1.31 0.37 -12.34
C ASP A 259 2.29 -0.67 -12.87
N ILE A 260 1.78 -1.53 -13.75
CA ILE A 260 2.61 -2.55 -14.42
C ILE A 260 3.76 -1.88 -15.20
N ALA A 261 3.47 -0.75 -15.83
CA ALA A 261 4.45 0.14 -16.43
C ALA A 261 3.93 1.59 -16.39
N TRP A 262 4.70 2.48 -15.78
CA TRP A 262 4.43 3.92 -15.77
C TRP A 262 5.76 4.68 -15.86
N MET A 263 6.28 5.17 -14.75
CA MET A 263 7.59 5.84 -14.67
C MET A 263 8.76 4.84 -14.63
N TRP A 264 8.49 3.56 -14.86
CA TRP A 264 9.48 2.48 -14.87
C TRP A 264 9.18 1.46 -15.96
N PRO A 265 10.20 0.74 -16.45
CA PRO A 265 10.01 -0.32 -17.42
C PRO A 265 9.30 -1.54 -16.82
N LEU A 266 8.68 -2.37 -17.66
CA LEU A 266 7.98 -3.60 -17.26
C LEU A 266 8.83 -4.53 -16.37
N ARG A 267 10.13 -4.61 -16.62
CA ARG A 267 11.06 -5.41 -15.81
C ARG A 267 11.08 -4.98 -14.34
N GLU A 268 10.89 -3.69 -14.07
CA GLU A 268 10.85 -3.16 -12.70
C GLU A 268 9.46 -3.32 -12.09
N GLY A 269 8.38 -3.16 -12.88
CA GLY A 269 7.02 -3.51 -12.41
C GLY A 269 6.93 -4.96 -11.92
N ARG A 270 7.59 -5.88 -12.63
CA ARG A 270 7.70 -7.30 -12.23
C ARG A 270 8.46 -7.52 -10.92
N ARG A 271 9.53 -6.74 -10.67
CA ARG A 271 10.30 -6.79 -9.41
C ARG A 271 9.57 -6.11 -8.25
N LYS A 272 8.89 -5.00 -8.51
CA LYS A 272 7.97 -4.34 -7.58
C LYS A 272 6.94 -5.33 -7.06
N ALA A 273 6.27 -6.07 -7.96
CA ALA A 273 5.25 -7.05 -7.60
C ALA A 273 5.68 -8.02 -6.47
N ILE A 274 6.87 -8.63 -6.59
CA ILE A 274 7.35 -9.56 -5.56
C ILE A 274 7.74 -8.84 -4.27
N ARG A 275 8.32 -7.63 -4.32
CA ARG A 275 8.61 -6.81 -3.12
C ARG A 275 7.32 -6.48 -2.37
N THR A 276 6.28 -6.06 -3.08
CA THR A 276 4.95 -5.77 -2.53
C THR A 276 4.39 -6.97 -1.81
N PHE A 277 4.33 -8.12 -2.49
CA PHE A 277 3.66 -9.30 -1.96
C PHE A 277 4.46 -9.92 -0.81
N ALA A 278 5.79 -9.95 -0.89
CA ALA A 278 6.64 -10.41 0.20
C ALA A 278 6.44 -9.56 1.46
N THR A 279 6.43 -8.23 1.31
CA THR A 279 6.14 -7.30 2.42
C THR A 279 4.75 -7.52 3.01
N ALA A 280 3.74 -7.70 2.16
CA ALA A 280 2.39 -8.00 2.62
C ALA A 280 2.31 -9.32 3.41
N LEU A 281 2.98 -10.39 2.96
CA LEU A 281 3.01 -11.65 3.71
C LEU A 281 3.75 -11.52 5.04
N ALA A 282 4.89 -10.82 5.07
CA ALA A 282 5.61 -10.54 6.32
C ALA A 282 4.73 -9.75 7.32
N ASN A 283 3.93 -8.79 6.83
CA ASN A 283 2.98 -8.07 7.66
C ASN A 283 1.80 -8.96 8.14
N ILE A 284 1.30 -9.89 7.32
CA ILE A 284 0.27 -10.85 7.73
C ILE A 284 0.75 -11.74 8.88
N GLU A 285 2.00 -12.18 8.84
CA GLU A 285 2.60 -12.99 9.91
C GLU A 285 2.74 -12.19 11.22
N LYS A 286 3.02 -10.90 11.12
CA LYS A 286 3.27 -10.02 12.27
C LYS A 286 1.99 -9.44 12.89
N TYR A 287 0.97 -9.15 12.08
CA TYR A 287 -0.24 -8.45 12.50
C TYR A 287 -1.48 -9.34 12.32
N PRO A 288 -2.04 -9.91 13.40
CA PRO A 288 -3.14 -10.88 13.34
C PRO A 288 -4.47 -10.34 12.78
N ASP A 289 -4.67 -9.03 12.69
CA ASP A 289 -5.89 -8.47 12.09
C ASP A 289 -5.66 -7.91 10.67
N TYR A 290 -4.40 -7.81 10.23
CA TYR A 290 -4.06 -7.22 8.93
C TYR A 290 -4.64 -8.00 7.75
N ILE A 291 -5.26 -7.28 6.83
CA ILE A 291 -5.77 -7.81 5.56
C ILE A 291 -5.16 -6.97 4.44
N PHE A 292 -4.62 -7.68 3.45
CA PHE A 292 -4.07 -7.06 2.25
C PHE A 292 -4.79 -7.59 1.02
N GLY A 293 -4.99 -6.76 0.01
CA GLY A 293 -5.48 -7.21 -1.28
C GLY A 293 -4.67 -6.67 -2.45
N ALA A 294 -4.70 -7.44 -3.54
CA ALA A 294 -4.09 -7.07 -4.82
C ALA A 294 -4.97 -7.53 -5.98
N SER A 295 -5.00 -6.73 -7.04
CA SER A 295 -6.03 -6.75 -8.08
C SER A 295 -5.60 -7.37 -9.41
N GLN A 296 -4.35 -7.17 -9.80
CA GLN A 296 -3.87 -7.46 -11.15
C GLN A 296 -3.27 -8.88 -11.25
N TYR A 297 -3.96 -9.81 -11.91
CA TYR A 297 -3.55 -11.21 -12.06
C TYR A 297 -2.27 -11.42 -12.87
N GLN A 298 -1.88 -10.45 -13.70
CA GLN A 298 -0.56 -10.45 -14.34
C GLN A 298 0.59 -10.48 -13.30
N LEU A 299 0.42 -9.80 -12.16
CA LEU A 299 1.42 -9.79 -11.07
C LEU A 299 1.53 -11.17 -10.41
N PHE A 300 0.38 -11.79 -10.12
CA PHE A 300 0.32 -13.16 -9.59
C PHE A 300 0.92 -14.17 -10.57
N HIS A 301 0.68 -13.99 -11.87
CA HIS A 301 1.25 -14.85 -12.90
C HIS A 301 2.79 -14.77 -12.92
N TRP A 302 3.36 -13.57 -12.86
CA TRP A 302 4.82 -13.41 -12.75
C TRP A 302 5.37 -14.08 -11.49
N ILE A 303 4.74 -13.85 -10.33
CA ILE A 303 5.17 -14.46 -9.07
C ILE A 303 5.07 -16.00 -9.12
N LYS A 304 4.00 -16.55 -9.70
CA LYS A 304 3.87 -18.00 -9.91
C LYS A 304 5.01 -18.56 -10.75
N LYS A 305 5.44 -17.84 -11.78
CA LYS A 305 6.50 -18.25 -12.70
C LYS A 305 7.89 -18.13 -12.06
N ASP A 306 8.18 -17.03 -11.38
CA ASP A 306 9.53 -16.71 -10.89
C ASP A 306 9.78 -17.26 -9.47
N TYR A 307 8.75 -17.32 -8.65
CA TYR A 307 8.83 -17.68 -7.23
C TYR A 307 7.76 -18.72 -6.85
N PRO A 308 7.78 -19.93 -7.44
CA PRO A 308 6.72 -20.92 -7.27
C PRO A 308 6.50 -21.34 -5.80
N TYR A 309 7.58 -21.44 -5.00
CA TYR A 309 7.45 -21.76 -3.57
C TYR A 309 6.79 -20.63 -2.78
N PHE A 310 7.10 -19.37 -3.10
CA PHE A 310 6.43 -18.21 -2.51
C PHE A 310 4.95 -18.17 -2.92
N PHE A 311 4.62 -18.52 -4.17
CA PHE A 311 3.24 -18.60 -4.64
C PHE A 311 2.40 -19.61 -3.84
N GLU A 312 2.97 -20.73 -3.40
CA GLU A 312 2.26 -21.66 -2.51
C GLU A 312 2.04 -21.09 -1.10
N LYS A 313 2.96 -20.27 -0.56
CA LYS A 313 2.71 -19.52 0.68
C LYS A 313 1.57 -18.52 0.50
N LEU A 314 1.56 -17.80 -0.62
CA LEU A 314 0.52 -16.85 -0.99
C LEU A 314 -0.86 -17.53 -1.06
N LYS A 315 -0.96 -18.70 -1.71
CA LYS A 315 -2.20 -19.50 -1.77
C LYS A 315 -2.76 -19.83 -0.39
N LYS A 316 -1.91 -20.16 0.58
CA LYS A 316 -2.35 -20.42 1.96
C LYS A 316 -2.99 -19.19 2.60
N GLN A 317 -2.40 -18.00 2.40
CA GLN A 317 -2.95 -16.76 2.95
C GLN A 317 -4.24 -16.30 2.24
N ILE A 318 -4.39 -16.60 0.95
CA ILE A 318 -5.64 -16.40 0.21
C ILE A 318 -6.76 -17.33 0.71
N ALA A 319 -6.42 -18.60 0.98
CA ALA A 319 -7.35 -19.56 1.56
C ALA A 319 -7.77 -19.15 2.98
N ALA A 320 -6.84 -18.65 3.79
CA ALA A 320 -7.10 -18.10 5.12
C ALA A 320 -7.86 -16.76 5.10
N GLY A 321 -8.09 -16.16 3.93
CA GLY A 321 -8.82 -14.89 3.78
C GLY A 321 -8.03 -13.64 4.15
N ARG A 322 -6.74 -13.76 4.46
CA ARG A 322 -5.84 -12.68 4.88
C ARG A 322 -5.21 -11.92 3.71
N PHE A 323 -5.09 -12.60 2.57
CA PHE A 323 -4.73 -12.00 1.30
C PHE A 323 -5.96 -12.06 0.36
N GLU A 324 -6.47 -10.91 -0.06
CA GLU A 324 -7.63 -10.77 -0.93
C GLU A 324 -7.24 -10.67 -2.41
N LEU A 325 -7.98 -11.39 -3.25
CA LEU A 325 -7.94 -11.24 -4.70
C LEU A 325 -8.89 -10.10 -5.08
N GLN A 326 -8.36 -8.89 -5.32
CA GLN A 326 -9.16 -7.68 -5.45
C GLN A 326 -9.69 -7.45 -6.86
N GLY A 327 -10.94 -7.80 -7.10
CA GLY A 327 -11.58 -7.60 -8.40
C GLY A 327 -11.28 -8.72 -9.41
N CYS A 328 -11.95 -8.73 -10.56
CA CYS A 328 -11.91 -9.87 -11.49
C CYS A 328 -11.10 -9.64 -12.78
N PHE A 329 -10.55 -8.46 -13.01
CA PHE A 329 -9.82 -8.14 -14.24
C PHE A 329 -8.40 -8.68 -14.25
N TRP A 330 -7.87 -9.03 -15.42
CA TRP A 330 -6.49 -9.49 -15.58
C TRP A 330 -5.45 -8.41 -15.23
N VAL A 331 -5.71 -7.17 -15.67
CA VAL A 331 -5.00 -5.96 -15.26
C VAL A 331 -6.01 -4.84 -14.99
N GLU A 332 -5.58 -3.78 -14.30
CA GLU A 332 -6.36 -2.55 -14.14
C GLU A 332 -6.29 -1.78 -15.46
N CYS A 333 -7.14 -2.18 -16.42
CA CYS A 333 -7.13 -1.62 -17.77
C CYS A 333 -7.96 -0.33 -17.85
N ASP A 334 -7.63 0.51 -18.84
CA ASP A 334 -8.53 1.58 -19.26
C ASP A 334 -9.90 1.02 -19.68
N LEU A 335 -10.96 1.78 -19.45
CA LEU A 335 -12.34 1.37 -19.75
C LEU A 335 -12.91 2.01 -21.01
N ASN A 336 -12.32 3.10 -21.50
CA ASN A 336 -12.90 3.92 -22.58
C ASN A 336 -12.33 3.59 -23.96
N LEU A 337 -11.02 3.34 -24.06
CA LEU A 337 -10.31 3.16 -25.32
C LEU A 337 -10.40 1.73 -25.86
N VAL A 338 -10.49 0.75 -24.96
CA VAL A 338 -10.52 -0.67 -25.31
C VAL A 338 -11.88 -1.08 -25.88
N SER A 339 -11.90 -2.11 -26.72
CA SER A 339 -13.16 -2.69 -27.18
C SER A 339 -13.95 -3.37 -26.05
N GLY A 340 -15.26 -3.53 -26.24
CA GLY A 340 -16.08 -4.32 -25.31
C GLY A 340 -15.61 -5.78 -25.20
N GLU A 341 -15.14 -6.37 -26.31
CA GLU A 341 -14.56 -7.71 -26.30
C GLU A 341 -13.30 -7.77 -25.44
N SER A 342 -12.42 -6.77 -25.52
CA SER A 342 -11.24 -6.68 -24.64
C SER A 342 -11.63 -6.64 -23.16
N LEU A 343 -12.67 -5.90 -22.77
CA LEU A 343 -13.19 -5.88 -21.39
C LEU A 343 -13.70 -7.27 -20.96
N ILE A 344 -14.44 -7.96 -21.83
CA ILE A 344 -14.88 -9.35 -21.58
C ILE A 344 -13.67 -10.26 -21.39
N ARG A 345 -12.62 -10.11 -22.21
CA ARG A 345 -11.38 -10.88 -22.07
C ARG A 345 -10.64 -10.59 -20.77
N GLN A 346 -10.61 -9.35 -20.29
CA GLN A 346 -10.04 -9.01 -18.98
C GLN A 346 -10.71 -9.81 -17.86
N ILE A 347 -12.05 -9.87 -17.85
CA ILE A 347 -12.84 -10.65 -16.88
C ILE A 347 -12.59 -12.15 -17.07
N MET A 348 -12.61 -12.63 -18.31
CA MET A 348 -12.45 -14.04 -18.63
C MET A 348 -11.07 -14.56 -18.19
N HIS A 349 -9.99 -13.85 -18.53
CA HIS A 349 -8.63 -14.24 -18.16
C HIS A 349 -8.41 -14.18 -16.65
N GLY A 350 -8.88 -13.11 -15.99
CA GLY A 350 -8.80 -13.00 -14.53
C GLY A 350 -9.59 -14.10 -13.82
N THR A 351 -10.85 -14.33 -14.21
CA THR A 351 -11.70 -15.40 -13.66
C THR A 351 -11.11 -16.79 -13.87
N ARG A 352 -10.57 -17.06 -15.08
CA ARG A 352 -9.91 -18.35 -15.35
C ARG A 352 -8.71 -18.55 -14.43
N PHE A 353 -7.88 -17.52 -14.27
CA PHE A 353 -6.71 -17.59 -13.40
C PHE A 353 -7.10 -17.82 -11.94
N THR A 354 -8.11 -17.11 -11.43
CA THR A 354 -8.54 -17.26 -10.03
C THR A 354 -9.17 -18.61 -9.73
N LEU A 355 -9.99 -19.14 -10.65
CA LEU A 355 -10.55 -20.47 -10.53
C LEU A 355 -9.45 -21.55 -10.57
N GLN A 356 -8.54 -21.49 -11.53
CA GLN A 356 -7.49 -22.50 -11.69
C GLN A 356 -6.47 -22.53 -10.55
N ASN A 357 -6.12 -21.37 -9.98
CA ASN A 357 -5.06 -21.29 -8.96
C ASN A 357 -5.59 -21.24 -7.52
N PHE A 358 -6.80 -20.74 -7.31
CA PHE A 358 -7.35 -20.48 -5.98
C PHE A 358 -8.76 -21.03 -5.77
N SER A 359 -9.42 -21.58 -6.80
CA SER A 359 -10.81 -22.06 -6.74
C SER A 359 -11.79 -20.99 -6.24
N LYS A 360 -11.56 -19.73 -6.61
CA LYS A 360 -12.40 -18.59 -6.23
C LYS A 360 -12.94 -17.86 -7.45
N LYS A 361 -14.24 -17.51 -7.42
CA LYS A 361 -14.87 -16.60 -8.38
C LYS A 361 -15.09 -15.24 -7.71
N ILE A 362 -14.68 -14.16 -8.35
CA ILE A 362 -14.77 -12.79 -7.82
C ILE A 362 -15.94 -12.08 -8.48
N ASN A 363 -16.79 -11.41 -7.69
CA ASN A 363 -18.05 -10.79 -8.13
C ASN A 363 -17.98 -9.24 -8.20
N TYR A 364 -16.78 -8.68 -8.26
CA TYR A 364 -16.61 -7.23 -8.38
C TYR A 364 -15.44 -6.87 -9.29
N VAL A 365 -15.46 -5.65 -9.81
CA VAL A 365 -14.33 -4.99 -10.46
C VAL A 365 -13.66 -4.05 -9.47
N TRP A 366 -12.33 -3.99 -9.51
CA TRP A 366 -11.50 -3.05 -8.74
C TRP A 366 -10.75 -2.17 -9.73
N GLN A 367 -11.10 -0.90 -9.80
CA GLN A 367 -10.55 0.06 -10.77
C GLN A 367 -10.35 1.44 -10.11
N PRO A 368 -9.44 1.55 -9.13
CA PRO A 368 -9.22 2.78 -8.39
C PRO A 368 -8.67 3.90 -9.27
N ASP A 369 -7.82 3.60 -10.25
CA ASP A 369 -7.05 4.60 -11.00
C ASP A 369 -7.46 4.78 -12.48
N VAL A 370 -8.71 4.45 -12.84
CA VAL A 370 -9.15 4.53 -14.25
C VAL A 370 -9.79 5.87 -14.63
N PHE A 371 -9.52 6.35 -15.84
CA PHE A 371 -9.88 7.70 -16.31
C PHE A 371 -11.25 7.75 -17.00
N GLY A 372 -12.31 7.36 -16.28
CA GLY A 372 -13.71 7.46 -16.72
C GLY A 372 -14.40 6.10 -16.92
N PHE A 373 -15.74 6.11 -16.95
CA PHE A 373 -16.56 4.90 -16.91
C PHE A 373 -17.68 4.94 -17.97
N PRO A 374 -17.59 4.13 -19.04
CA PRO A 374 -18.55 4.17 -20.13
C PRO A 374 -19.90 3.57 -19.73
N ALA A 375 -20.99 4.14 -20.27
CA ALA A 375 -22.37 3.73 -19.98
C ALA A 375 -22.73 2.28 -20.37
N THR A 376 -21.88 1.62 -21.16
CA THR A 376 -22.02 0.22 -21.59
C THR A 376 -21.49 -0.77 -20.55
N LEU A 377 -20.65 -0.32 -19.62
CA LEU A 377 -19.96 -1.21 -18.68
C LEU A 377 -20.91 -1.96 -17.73
N PRO A 378 -21.99 -1.35 -17.17
CA PRO A 378 -22.94 -2.09 -16.33
C PRO A 378 -23.51 -3.34 -17.01
N GLN A 379 -23.83 -3.26 -18.31
CA GLN A 379 -24.32 -4.39 -19.09
C GLN A 379 -23.26 -5.49 -19.22
N ILE A 380 -22.03 -5.12 -19.60
CA ILE A 380 -20.91 -6.06 -19.77
C ILE A 380 -20.64 -6.80 -18.45
N LEU A 381 -20.57 -6.06 -17.35
CA LEU A 381 -20.31 -6.63 -16.03
C LEU A 381 -21.44 -7.54 -15.58
N LYS A 382 -22.70 -7.11 -15.72
CA LYS A 382 -23.86 -7.91 -15.32
C LYS A 382 -23.96 -9.22 -16.11
N LYS A 383 -23.77 -9.18 -17.44
CA LYS A 383 -23.75 -10.38 -18.29
C LYS A 383 -22.58 -11.31 -17.98
N SER A 384 -21.48 -10.78 -17.45
CA SER A 384 -20.34 -11.56 -16.96
C SER A 384 -20.54 -12.11 -15.53
N GLY A 385 -21.69 -11.85 -14.90
CA GLY A 385 -21.99 -12.26 -13.54
C GLY A 385 -21.25 -11.46 -12.47
N ILE A 386 -20.89 -10.21 -12.78
CA ILE A 386 -20.23 -9.26 -11.89
C ILE A 386 -21.25 -8.19 -11.48
N ASN A 387 -21.45 -8.00 -10.18
CA ASN A 387 -22.54 -7.16 -9.66
C ASN A 387 -22.07 -5.84 -9.04
N TYR A 388 -20.76 -5.70 -8.83
CA TYR A 388 -20.20 -4.58 -8.08
C TYR A 388 -18.95 -4.01 -8.76
N ILE A 389 -18.69 -2.72 -8.53
CA ILE A 389 -17.44 -2.04 -8.94
C ILE A 389 -16.99 -1.08 -7.84
N ALA A 390 -15.69 -1.09 -7.55
CA ALA A 390 -15.05 -0.16 -6.64
C ALA A 390 -14.06 0.73 -7.41
N SER A 391 -14.07 2.03 -7.12
CA SER A 391 -13.27 3.03 -7.83
C SER A 391 -12.91 4.23 -6.93
N GLN A 392 -12.08 5.14 -7.43
CA GLN A 392 -11.73 6.39 -6.77
C GLN A 392 -11.80 7.60 -7.72
N LYS A 393 -11.40 7.45 -8.98
CA LYS A 393 -11.06 8.61 -9.82
C LYS A 393 -12.13 9.67 -10.05
N LEU A 394 -13.40 9.35 -9.91
CA LEU A 394 -14.49 10.34 -10.02
C LEU A 394 -14.38 11.47 -8.98
N SER A 395 -13.72 11.26 -7.85
CA SER A 395 -13.47 12.32 -6.87
C SER A 395 -12.48 13.39 -7.36
N GLN A 396 -11.70 13.10 -8.41
CA GLN A 396 -10.70 14.00 -8.98
C GLN A 396 -11.24 14.84 -10.16
N ASN A 397 -12.56 14.92 -10.32
CA ASN A 397 -13.18 15.81 -11.30
C ASN A 397 -12.76 17.28 -11.07
N LYS A 398 -12.41 17.98 -12.15
CA LYS A 398 -11.91 19.37 -12.06
C LYS A 398 -13.00 20.43 -11.96
N ILE A 399 -14.19 20.17 -12.51
CA ILE A 399 -15.24 21.19 -12.63
C ILE A 399 -16.38 20.85 -11.66
N ASN A 400 -16.96 19.65 -11.77
CA ASN A 400 -18.09 19.22 -10.97
C ASN A 400 -17.67 18.14 -9.96
N LYS A 401 -17.83 18.44 -8.67
CA LYS A 401 -17.62 17.45 -7.60
C LYS A 401 -18.63 16.31 -7.76
N PHE A 402 -18.13 15.09 -7.92
CA PHE A 402 -18.97 13.88 -7.89
C PHE A 402 -19.25 13.53 -6.43
N ASN A 403 -20.51 13.69 -6.00
CA ASN A 403 -20.88 13.61 -4.58
C ASN A 403 -21.46 12.26 -4.15
N ASN A 404 -21.57 11.27 -5.04
CA ASN A 404 -22.11 9.95 -4.67
C ASN A 404 -20.98 8.94 -4.46
N TYR A 405 -21.00 8.26 -3.31
CA TYR A 405 -19.98 7.28 -2.96
C TYR A 405 -20.51 5.87 -2.96
N LEU A 406 -21.81 5.66 -2.80
CA LEU A 406 -22.45 4.36 -2.96
C LEU A 406 -23.78 4.50 -3.71
N PHE A 407 -23.90 3.90 -4.88
CA PHE A 407 -25.08 4.08 -5.73
C PHE A 407 -25.30 2.91 -6.70
N ARG A 408 -26.54 2.78 -7.18
CA ARG A 408 -26.89 1.87 -8.28
C ARG A 408 -26.52 2.53 -9.60
N TRP A 409 -25.49 2.03 -10.27
CA TRP A 409 -25.09 2.50 -11.58
C TRP A 409 -25.85 1.73 -12.68
N GLN A 410 -26.66 2.46 -13.44
CA GLN A 410 -27.51 1.93 -14.50
C GLN A 410 -26.91 2.24 -15.88
N GLY A 411 -26.73 1.19 -16.69
CA GLY A 411 -26.26 1.29 -18.07
C GLY A 411 -27.36 1.66 -19.06
N LEU A 412 -26.98 1.84 -20.32
CA LEU A 412 -27.89 2.27 -21.41
C LEU A 412 -29.07 1.30 -21.65
N ASP A 413 -28.91 0.02 -21.33
CA ASP A 413 -29.93 -1.01 -21.52
C ASP A 413 -30.79 -1.26 -20.26
N GLY A 414 -30.60 -0.47 -19.21
CA GLY A 414 -31.24 -0.66 -17.91
C GLY A 414 -30.57 -1.70 -17.02
N SER A 415 -29.47 -2.32 -17.44
CA SER A 415 -28.67 -3.20 -16.56
C SER A 415 -28.07 -2.39 -15.40
N GLU A 416 -28.10 -2.94 -14.19
CA GLU A 416 -27.63 -2.24 -13.00
C GLU A 416 -26.61 -3.03 -12.18
N ILE A 417 -25.59 -2.31 -11.71
CA ILE A 417 -24.57 -2.77 -10.76
C ILE A 417 -24.45 -1.80 -9.60
N LEU A 418 -23.85 -2.23 -8.49
CA LEU A 418 -23.54 -1.34 -7.36
C LEU A 418 -22.16 -0.75 -7.59
N MET A 419 -22.03 0.56 -7.49
CA MET A 419 -20.74 1.24 -7.56
C MET A 419 -20.43 1.88 -6.22
N HIS A 420 -19.18 1.72 -5.78
CA HIS A 420 -18.65 2.42 -4.62
C HIS A 420 -17.41 3.24 -4.99
N ASN A 421 -17.46 4.56 -4.77
CA ASN A 421 -16.28 5.43 -4.80
C ASN A 421 -15.72 5.58 -3.38
N PHE A 422 -14.39 5.67 -3.24
CA PHE A 422 -13.78 5.79 -1.90
C PHE A 422 -14.03 7.17 -1.28
N PRO A 423 -14.69 7.27 -0.11
CA PRO A 423 -15.04 8.56 0.51
C PRO A 423 -13.86 9.36 1.04
N GLU A 424 -12.67 8.75 1.13
CA GLU A 424 -11.44 9.47 1.44
C GLU A 424 -10.85 10.20 0.22
N ASP A 425 -11.48 10.08 -0.95
CA ASP A 425 -11.00 10.64 -2.22
C ASP A 425 -9.57 10.17 -2.58
N THR A 426 -9.15 9.01 -2.07
CA THR A 426 -7.86 8.39 -2.33
C THR A 426 -7.93 6.87 -2.20
N TYR A 427 -7.04 6.17 -2.90
CA TYR A 427 -6.74 4.75 -2.67
C TYR A 427 -5.43 4.54 -1.89
N ASP A 428 -4.80 5.63 -1.47
CA ASP A 428 -3.54 5.71 -0.73
C ASP A 428 -3.73 6.35 0.65
N SER A 429 -4.76 5.88 1.37
CA SER A 429 -5.00 6.37 2.73
C SER A 429 -3.77 6.16 3.58
N ARG A 430 -3.38 7.23 4.28
CA ARG A 430 -2.32 7.20 5.29
C ARG A 430 -2.77 6.55 6.60
N ALA A 431 -4.03 6.11 6.66
CA ALA A 431 -4.66 5.43 7.80
C ALA A 431 -4.57 6.26 9.09
N ARG A 432 -4.92 7.54 8.96
CA ARG A 432 -4.76 8.58 9.98
C ARG A 432 -6.08 8.86 10.70
N ALA A 433 -6.02 9.52 11.86
CA ALA A 433 -7.24 9.92 12.57
C ALA A 433 -8.11 10.85 11.70
N ARG A 434 -7.46 11.84 11.05
CA ARG A 434 -8.12 12.75 10.11
C ARG A 434 -8.71 12.07 8.88
N SER A 435 -8.17 10.91 8.48
CA SER A 435 -8.73 10.11 7.39
C SER A 435 -10.13 9.58 7.75
N LEU A 436 -10.32 9.13 8.99
CA LEU A 436 -11.62 8.65 9.47
C LEU A 436 -12.66 9.79 9.53
N GLU A 437 -12.28 10.93 10.10
CA GLU A 437 -13.14 12.12 10.14
C GLU A 437 -13.54 12.57 8.72
N TYR A 438 -12.58 12.58 7.80
CA TYR A 438 -12.83 12.99 6.41
C TYR A 438 -13.80 12.02 5.70
N ILE A 439 -13.64 10.70 5.90
CA ILE A 439 -14.58 9.70 5.38
C ILE A 439 -15.98 9.95 5.94
N GLU A 440 -16.15 10.12 7.25
CA GLU A 440 -17.47 10.36 7.86
C GLU A 440 -18.13 11.66 7.39
N GLN A 441 -17.33 12.71 7.16
CA GLN A 441 -17.81 13.99 6.66
C GLN A 441 -18.22 13.95 5.19
N ASN A 442 -17.46 13.22 4.36
CA ASN A 442 -17.62 13.22 2.91
C ASN A 442 -18.61 12.14 2.43
N TYR A 443 -18.78 11.04 3.17
CA TYR A 443 -19.64 9.93 2.78
C TYR A 443 -21.14 10.28 2.90
N ASN A 444 -21.72 10.75 1.79
CA ASN A 444 -23.08 11.27 1.75
C ASN A 444 -24.16 10.20 2.00
N GLU A 445 -23.89 8.94 1.65
CA GLU A 445 -24.84 7.84 1.82
C GLU A 445 -24.81 7.19 3.22
N LYS A 446 -24.09 7.77 4.20
CA LYS A 446 -23.95 7.20 5.56
C LYS A 446 -25.26 6.96 6.30
N GLU A 447 -26.27 7.81 6.09
CA GLU A 447 -27.61 7.67 6.69
C GLU A 447 -28.45 6.55 6.03
N ILE A 448 -28.04 6.09 4.83
CA ILE A 448 -28.68 4.99 4.10
C ILE A 448 -27.95 3.67 4.36
N CYS A 449 -26.63 3.67 4.18
CA CYS A 449 -25.75 2.52 4.36
C CYS A 449 -24.62 2.92 5.31
N PRO A 450 -24.57 2.39 6.54
CA PRO A 450 -23.62 2.84 7.56
C PRO A 450 -22.22 2.21 7.40
N TYR A 451 -21.88 1.68 6.22
CA TYR A 451 -20.58 1.09 5.92
C TYR A 451 -19.88 1.89 4.83
N ALA A 452 -18.61 2.24 5.04
CA ALA A 452 -17.75 2.89 4.05
C ALA A 452 -16.41 2.14 3.93
N LEU A 453 -15.80 2.12 2.74
CA LEU A 453 -14.44 1.59 2.56
C LEU A 453 -13.38 2.68 2.78
N MET A 454 -12.39 2.37 3.62
CA MET A 454 -11.07 3.02 3.60
C MET A 454 -10.11 2.11 2.83
N VAL A 455 -9.35 2.68 1.89
CA VAL A 455 -8.32 1.96 1.15
C VAL A 455 -6.97 2.54 1.54
N TYR A 456 -6.20 1.78 2.32
CA TYR A 456 -4.94 2.26 2.90
C TYR A 456 -3.73 1.56 2.33
N GLY A 457 -2.63 2.31 2.27
CA GLY A 457 -1.37 1.81 1.76
C GLY A 457 -0.62 2.85 0.95
N VAL A 458 0.28 2.35 0.13
CA VAL A 458 1.14 3.16 -0.74
C VAL A 458 1.05 2.58 -2.14
N GLY A 459 0.27 3.22 -2.97
CA GLY A 459 -0.03 2.88 -4.34
C GLY A 459 0.96 3.46 -5.33
N ASP A 460 0.51 3.50 -6.58
CA ASP A 460 1.18 3.86 -7.84
C ASP A 460 2.45 3.03 -8.13
N GLY A 461 3.39 2.94 -7.18
CA GLY A 461 4.62 2.15 -7.25
C GLY A 461 4.59 0.80 -6.54
N GLY A 462 3.45 0.37 -5.99
CA GLY A 462 3.27 -0.93 -5.35
C GLY A 462 3.99 -1.11 -4.02
N ALA A 463 4.13 -0.08 -3.17
CA ALA A 463 4.77 -0.27 -1.87
C ALA A 463 3.84 -0.96 -0.84
N GLY A 464 2.53 -0.74 -0.95
CA GLY A 464 1.51 -1.27 -0.04
C GLY A 464 1.62 -0.77 1.40
N PRO A 465 0.73 -1.22 2.29
CA PRO A 465 0.76 -0.80 3.68
C PRO A 465 2.07 -1.15 4.37
N GLY A 466 2.73 -0.14 4.93
CA GLY A 466 3.81 -0.32 5.88
C GLY A 466 3.29 -0.53 7.30
N GLU A 467 4.21 -0.84 8.21
CA GLU A 467 3.97 -0.98 9.64
C GLU A 467 3.22 0.24 10.20
N GLU A 468 3.60 1.44 9.78
CA GLU A 468 3.01 2.69 10.23
C GLU A 468 1.49 2.78 9.98
N HIS A 469 0.99 2.21 8.87
CA HIS A 469 -0.44 2.21 8.60
C HIS A 469 -1.18 1.28 9.56
N ILE A 470 -0.61 0.09 9.80
CA ILE A 470 -1.23 -0.95 10.63
C ILE A 470 -1.19 -0.55 12.11
N GLU A 471 -0.08 0.03 12.56
CA GLU A 471 0.08 0.52 13.93
C GLU A 471 -0.88 1.69 14.24
N ARG A 472 -1.10 2.60 13.27
CA ARG A 472 -2.11 3.66 13.42
C ARG A 472 -3.52 3.09 13.52
N LEU A 473 -3.94 2.27 12.54
CA LEU A 473 -5.29 1.67 12.52
C LEU A 473 -5.60 0.87 13.79
N THR A 474 -4.61 0.15 14.32
CA THR A 474 -4.77 -0.60 15.57
C THR A 474 -5.09 0.31 16.76
N ARG A 475 -4.50 1.52 16.80
CA ARG A 475 -4.70 2.50 17.88
C ARG A 475 -5.97 3.33 17.72
N ILE A 476 -6.32 3.70 16.50
CA ILE A 476 -7.52 4.50 16.21
C ILE A 476 -8.79 3.66 16.02
N ARG A 477 -8.68 2.32 16.14
CA ARG A 477 -9.75 1.36 15.86
C ARG A 477 -11.10 1.75 16.45
N ASN A 478 -11.12 2.16 17.72
CA ASN A 478 -12.33 2.49 18.45
C ASN A 478 -12.10 3.58 19.51
N ILE A 479 -11.33 4.61 19.17
CA ILE A 479 -11.04 5.71 20.09
C ILE A 479 -12.21 6.71 20.15
N ASP A 480 -12.62 7.09 21.35
CA ASP A 480 -13.72 8.01 21.61
C ASP A 480 -13.52 9.35 20.89
N GLY A 481 -14.43 9.70 19.99
CA GLY A 481 -14.37 10.88 19.13
C GLY A 481 -13.94 10.65 17.67
N LEU A 482 -13.61 9.42 17.26
CA LEU A 482 -13.40 9.04 15.85
C LEU A 482 -14.40 7.97 15.39
N PRO A 483 -14.77 7.90 14.11
CA PRO A 483 -15.55 6.77 13.59
C PRO A 483 -14.89 5.42 13.86
N HIS A 484 -15.70 4.39 14.16
CA HIS A 484 -15.19 3.04 14.36
C HIS A 484 -14.59 2.49 13.05
N VAL A 485 -13.40 1.91 13.11
CA VAL A 485 -12.72 1.32 11.94
C VAL A 485 -12.24 -0.10 12.23
N ASP A 486 -12.47 -1.01 11.28
CA ASP A 486 -11.98 -2.39 11.34
C ASP A 486 -11.26 -2.79 10.06
N PHE A 487 -10.19 -3.58 10.21
CA PHE A 487 -9.59 -4.27 9.08
C PHE A 487 -10.62 -5.18 8.40
N SER A 488 -10.78 -5.05 7.08
CA SER A 488 -11.77 -5.81 6.34
C SER A 488 -11.39 -6.07 4.89
N ARG A 489 -12.23 -6.91 4.27
CA ARG A 489 -12.16 -7.30 2.86
C ARG A 489 -13.20 -6.50 2.07
N VAL A 490 -12.89 -6.28 0.79
CA VAL A 490 -13.79 -5.61 -0.14
C VAL A 490 -15.02 -6.46 -0.43
N ASP A 491 -14.86 -7.79 -0.54
CA ASP A 491 -16.01 -8.70 -0.73
C ASP A 491 -17.03 -8.64 0.43
N LYS A 492 -16.55 -8.54 1.67
CA LYS A 492 -17.38 -8.34 2.86
C LYS A 492 -18.08 -6.99 2.84
N PHE A 493 -17.39 -5.93 2.45
CA PHE A 493 -18.01 -4.62 2.31
C PHE A 493 -19.20 -4.67 1.35
N PHE A 494 -19.01 -5.21 0.14
CA PHE A 494 -20.12 -5.31 -0.81
C PHE A 494 -21.24 -6.20 -0.28
N THR A 495 -20.94 -7.27 0.46
CA THR A 495 -21.96 -8.10 1.11
C THR A 495 -22.84 -7.28 2.07
N TYR A 496 -22.25 -6.38 2.86
CA TYR A 496 -23.01 -5.52 3.77
C TYR A 496 -23.73 -4.37 3.06
N ALA A 497 -23.06 -3.70 2.12
CA ALA A 497 -23.64 -2.58 1.38
C ALA A 497 -24.83 -3.01 0.50
N ASP A 498 -24.80 -4.22 -0.04
CA ASP A 498 -25.86 -4.74 -0.90
C ASP A 498 -27.18 -4.97 -0.16
N ALA A 499 -27.15 -5.09 1.17
CA ALA A 499 -28.38 -5.15 1.98
C ALA A 499 -29.21 -3.86 1.90
N PHE A 500 -28.59 -2.74 1.53
CA PHE A 500 -29.22 -1.43 1.40
C PHE A 500 -29.52 -1.04 -0.05
N ARG A 501 -29.30 -1.96 -1.01
CA ARG A 501 -29.31 -1.69 -2.45
C ARG A 501 -30.53 -0.89 -2.94
N GLU A 502 -31.72 -1.28 -2.50
CA GLU A 502 -32.99 -0.71 -2.96
C GLU A 502 -33.20 0.73 -2.47
N SER A 503 -32.53 1.14 -1.39
CA SER A 503 -32.61 2.49 -0.82
C SER A 503 -31.59 3.46 -1.43
N LEU A 504 -30.65 2.97 -2.26
CA LEU A 504 -29.58 3.77 -2.83
C LEU A 504 -30.03 4.53 -4.08
N PRO A 505 -29.44 5.71 -4.34
CA PRO A 505 -29.75 6.47 -5.55
C PRO A 505 -29.34 5.70 -6.81
N ILE A 506 -30.09 5.93 -7.89
CA ILE A 506 -29.74 5.46 -9.23
C ILE A 506 -29.02 6.58 -9.97
N ILE A 507 -27.88 6.25 -10.57
CA ILE A 507 -27.17 7.12 -11.51
C ILE A 507 -27.11 6.40 -12.85
N SER A 508 -27.68 7.00 -13.89
CA SER A 508 -27.82 6.39 -15.21
C SER A 508 -26.85 7.00 -16.22
N GLY A 509 -26.29 6.16 -17.08
CA GLY A 509 -25.46 6.58 -18.21
C GLY A 509 -23.95 6.56 -17.93
N GLU A 510 -23.21 7.41 -18.61
CA GLU A 510 -21.75 7.50 -18.50
C GLU A 510 -21.37 8.26 -17.24
N LEU A 511 -20.37 7.76 -16.50
CA LEU A 511 -19.75 8.52 -15.41
C LEU A 511 -18.49 9.16 -15.98
N TYR A 512 -18.69 10.35 -16.54
CA TYR A 512 -17.64 11.11 -17.22
C TYR A 512 -16.61 11.63 -16.22
N PHE A 513 -15.33 11.41 -16.52
CA PHE A 513 -14.22 11.91 -15.73
C PHE A 513 -13.70 13.22 -16.33
N GLU A 514 -13.80 14.31 -15.57
CA GLU A 514 -13.54 15.67 -16.04
C GLU A 514 -12.06 16.07 -15.97
N ALA A 515 -11.17 15.10 -16.09
CA ALA A 515 -9.73 15.30 -16.17
C ALA A 515 -9.09 14.30 -17.14
N HIS A 516 -7.80 14.49 -17.42
CA HIS A 516 -6.97 13.59 -18.22
C HIS A 516 -7.48 13.32 -19.66
N GLN A 517 -8.29 14.21 -20.24
CA GLN A 517 -8.83 14.02 -21.61
C GLN A 517 -7.75 13.91 -22.68
N GLY A 518 -6.55 14.46 -22.44
CA GLY A 518 -5.39 14.31 -23.32
C GLY A 518 -4.96 12.85 -23.51
N CYS A 519 -5.27 11.95 -22.57
CA CYS A 519 -4.98 10.52 -22.66
C CYS A 519 -5.71 9.84 -23.83
N PHE A 520 -6.80 10.43 -24.34
CA PHE A 520 -7.52 9.86 -25.48
C PHE A 520 -6.81 10.08 -26.82
N THR A 521 -5.91 11.06 -26.93
CA THR A 521 -5.22 11.42 -28.19
C THR A 521 -3.70 11.24 -28.15
N SER A 522 -3.06 11.39 -26.99
CA SER A 522 -1.63 11.11 -26.83
C SER A 522 -1.29 9.65 -27.19
N GLU A 523 -0.03 9.32 -27.49
CA GLU A 523 0.37 7.92 -27.80
C GLU A 523 -0.49 7.26 -28.90
N SER A 524 -0.82 8.03 -29.96
CA SER A 524 -1.75 7.61 -31.01
C SER A 524 -1.30 6.35 -31.75
N ALA A 525 0.01 6.18 -31.96
CA ALA A 525 0.58 4.97 -32.55
C ALA A 525 0.26 3.73 -31.69
N THR A 526 0.46 3.80 -30.38
CA THR A 526 0.14 2.72 -29.44
C THR A 526 -1.34 2.38 -29.47
N LYS A 527 -2.22 3.38 -29.50
CA LYS A 527 -3.68 3.19 -29.61
C LYS A 527 -4.09 2.54 -30.94
N ALA A 528 -3.51 2.98 -32.05
CA ALA A 528 -3.74 2.39 -33.36
C ALA A 528 -3.27 0.92 -33.42
N HIS A 529 -2.09 0.63 -32.85
CA HIS A 529 -1.61 -0.73 -32.72
C HIS A 529 -2.53 -1.59 -31.84
N ASN A 530 -3.01 -1.08 -30.72
CA ASN A 530 -3.98 -1.78 -29.88
C ASN A 530 -5.26 -2.13 -30.65
N ARG A 531 -5.88 -1.15 -31.33
CA ARG A 531 -7.10 -1.40 -32.12
C ARG A 531 -6.87 -2.42 -33.24
N ASN A 532 -5.74 -2.32 -33.94
CA ASN A 532 -5.37 -3.29 -34.96
C ASN A 532 -5.15 -4.69 -34.41
N MET A 533 -4.59 -4.82 -33.20
CA MET A 533 -4.44 -6.11 -32.52
C MET A 533 -5.79 -6.68 -32.09
N GLU A 534 -6.70 -5.86 -31.54
CA GLU A 534 -8.06 -6.30 -31.20
C GLU A 534 -8.78 -6.89 -32.41
N ASN A 535 -8.75 -6.20 -33.56
CA ASN A 535 -9.37 -6.68 -34.80
C ASN A 535 -8.71 -7.98 -35.31
N LYS A 536 -7.37 -8.04 -35.32
CA LYS A 536 -6.65 -9.24 -35.77
C LYS A 536 -6.89 -10.45 -34.87
N LEU A 537 -6.98 -10.24 -33.55
CA LEU A 537 -7.29 -11.31 -32.60
C LEU A 537 -8.72 -11.82 -32.81
N HIS A 538 -9.69 -10.92 -32.99
CA HIS A 538 -11.05 -11.28 -33.34
C HIS A 538 -11.10 -12.12 -34.62
N ASP A 539 -10.49 -11.65 -35.70
CA ASP A 539 -10.52 -12.32 -37.01
C ASP A 539 -9.83 -13.69 -36.96
N ALA A 540 -8.73 -13.80 -36.20
CA ALA A 540 -8.02 -15.06 -35.99
C ALA A 540 -8.88 -16.08 -35.23
N GLU A 541 -9.48 -15.69 -34.10
CA GLU A 541 -10.35 -16.58 -33.34
C GLU A 541 -11.61 -16.98 -34.11
N PHE A 542 -12.19 -16.06 -34.88
CA PHE A 542 -13.31 -16.36 -35.76
C PHE A 542 -12.92 -17.37 -36.85
N GLY A 543 -11.78 -17.16 -37.51
CA GLY A 543 -11.27 -18.07 -38.53
C GLY A 543 -10.97 -19.47 -37.97
N ASP A 544 -10.34 -19.54 -36.80
CA ASP A 544 -10.07 -20.81 -36.10
C ASP A 544 -11.37 -21.54 -35.72
N ALA A 545 -12.38 -20.82 -35.21
CA ALA A 545 -13.68 -21.41 -34.89
C ALA A 545 -14.42 -21.89 -36.15
N ALA A 546 -14.35 -21.16 -37.26
CA ALA A 546 -14.95 -21.56 -38.52
C ALA A 546 -14.28 -22.82 -39.11
N ASN A 547 -12.95 -22.95 -38.97
CA ASN A 547 -12.22 -24.15 -39.38
C ASN A 547 -12.60 -25.41 -38.59
N LEU A 548 -13.10 -25.28 -37.35
CA LEU A 548 -13.60 -26.43 -36.58
C LEU A 548 -14.96 -26.95 -37.07
N LEU A 549 -15.66 -26.19 -37.94
CA LEU A 549 -16.98 -26.54 -38.48
C LEU A 549 -16.91 -27.15 -39.90
N ILE A 550 -15.73 -27.13 -40.53
CA ILE A 550 -15.43 -27.72 -41.85
C ILE A 550 -14.63 -28.99 -41.62
#